data_AF-A0AAU7VP40-F1
#
_entry.id   AF-A0AAU7VP40-F1
#
_cell.length_a   1.000
_cell.length_b   1.000
_cell.length_c   1.000
_cell.angle_alpha   90.00
_cell.angle_beta   90.00
_cell.angle_gamma   90.00
#
_symmetry.space_group_name_H-M   'P 1'
#
loop_
_entity.id
_entity.type
_entity.pdbx_description
1 polymer ?
#
loop_
_entity_poly.entity_id
_entity_poly.type
_entity_poly.pdbx_seq_one_letter_code
_entity_poly.pdbx_strand_id
1 'polypeptide(L)'
;MAELYKKLKRDGLLLFGFMYITLSLAVCIFSFYQLNQIELKMLTNELIESDAYVFTLDGEYDLDWREAEIAEPFTVFKGEGPFKGVFFKKDTYTPPIIEGRYFTEDDFYTGQKVAVVGKSVDQSLIETIEEQNYEIIGEMGASYTSRIDHLIFLNIDSLDSSFSNLYKLNANEPRKNTKHILFGDNQILTNEILLGEAGTLNFIGMDDYNYIITVVFYMLFVFFNILIIVAHFSKQVRNFDILWKVGIPVKASFYNEMRKCFLAGTAVYMFVGMISMVLASIVWKNNKEIMLHLSNIVTGYIVIFTIVIVTSSVLYFYTKTKIER
;
A
#
# COMPACT_ATOMS: atom_id res chain seq x y z
N MET A 1 -8.31 41.27 -1.35
CA MET A 1 -8.93 39.97 -1.73
C MET A 1 -9.71 40.02 -3.05
N ALA A 2 -10.68 40.94 -3.22
CA ALA A 2 -11.51 40.99 -4.44
C ALA A 2 -10.74 41.28 -5.76
N GLU A 3 -9.73 42.14 -5.74
CA GLU A 3 -8.91 42.42 -6.92
C GLU A 3 -8.00 41.26 -7.32
N LEU A 4 -7.39 40.59 -6.33
CA LEU A 4 -6.59 39.39 -6.53
C LEU A 4 -7.42 38.29 -7.19
N TYR A 5 -8.65 38.07 -6.70
CA TYR A 5 -9.59 37.10 -7.27
C TYR A 5 -9.97 37.43 -8.73
N LYS A 6 -10.30 38.69 -9.03
CA LYS A 6 -10.59 39.13 -10.41
C LYS A 6 -9.41 38.91 -11.34
N LYS A 7 -8.18 39.19 -10.88
CA LYS A 7 -6.94 38.97 -11.65
C LYS A 7 -6.71 37.48 -11.92
N LEU A 8 -6.79 36.64 -10.89
CA LEU A 8 -6.60 35.18 -11.01
C LEU A 8 -7.65 34.52 -11.92
N LYS A 9 -8.90 34.99 -11.87
CA LYS A 9 -9.99 34.53 -12.76
C LYS A 9 -9.73 34.91 -14.21
N ARG A 10 -9.29 36.16 -14.44
CA ARG A 10 -9.00 36.68 -15.79
C ARG A 10 -7.80 35.97 -16.42
N ASP A 11 -6.80 35.62 -15.62
CA ASP A 11 -5.57 34.98 -16.09
C ASP A 11 -5.75 33.45 -16.29
N GLY A 12 -6.94 32.90 -16.02
CA GLY A 12 -7.24 31.47 -16.18
C GLY A 12 -6.57 30.56 -15.14
N LEU A 13 -5.85 31.13 -14.17
CA LEU A 13 -5.06 30.41 -13.17
C LEU A 13 -5.93 29.73 -12.11
N LEU A 14 -7.12 30.27 -11.82
CA LEU A 14 -8.09 29.59 -10.93
C LEU A 14 -8.57 28.26 -11.50
N LEU A 15 -8.89 28.23 -12.80
CA LEU A 15 -9.35 26.99 -13.46
C LEU A 15 -8.21 25.97 -13.51
N PHE A 16 -7.00 26.42 -13.81
CA PHE A 16 -5.80 25.58 -13.77
C PHE A 16 -5.58 24.99 -12.37
N GLY A 17 -5.64 25.83 -11.33
CA GLY A 17 -5.51 25.39 -9.94
C GLY A 17 -6.58 24.37 -9.54
N PHE A 18 -7.84 24.61 -9.91
CA PHE A 18 -8.93 23.67 -9.66
C PHE A 18 -8.69 22.32 -10.33
N MET A 19 -8.31 22.30 -11.61
CA MET A 19 -7.98 21.06 -12.33
C MET A 19 -6.80 20.32 -11.68
N TYR A 20 -5.79 21.03 -11.20
CA TYR A 20 -4.66 20.44 -10.49
C TYR A 20 -5.03 19.92 -9.10
N ILE A 21 -5.99 20.53 -8.40
CA ILE A 21 -6.53 19.97 -7.15
C ILE A 21 -7.17 18.61 -7.46
N THR A 22 -8.03 18.53 -8.48
CA THR A 22 -8.67 17.27 -8.88
C THR A 22 -7.64 16.20 -9.26
N LEU A 23 -6.61 16.59 -10.03
CA LEU A 23 -5.54 15.67 -10.44
C LEU A 23 -4.72 15.18 -9.24
N SER A 24 -4.43 16.06 -8.27
CA SER A 24 -3.70 15.70 -7.04
C SER A 24 -4.53 14.77 -6.15
N LEU A 25 -5.82 15.05 -6.02
CA LEU A 25 -6.76 14.18 -5.29
C LEU A 25 -6.84 12.79 -5.92
N ALA A 26 -6.80 12.69 -7.25
CA ALA A 26 -6.81 11.40 -7.93
C ALA A 26 -5.60 10.53 -7.55
N VAL A 27 -4.39 11.12 -7.43
CA VAL A 27 -3.20 10.38 -6.94
C VAL A 27 -3.39 9.91 -5.50
N CYS A 28 -3.93 10.78 -4.64
CA CYS A 28 -4.16 10.44 -3.24
C CYS A 28 -5.16 9.28 -3.12
N ILE A 29 -6.33 9.40 -3.78
CA ILE A 29 -7.37 8.36 -3.80
C ILE A 29 -6.81 7.05 -4.36
N PHE A 30 -6.05 7.12 -5.44
CA PHE A 30 -5.43 5.94 -6.04
C PHE A 30 -4.44 5.25 -5.10
N SER A 31 -3.65 6.03 -4.35
CA SER A 31 -2.76 5.47 -3.34
C SER A 31 -3.52 4.82 -2.17
N PHE A 32 -4.61 5.42 -1.70
CA PHE A 32 -5.47 4.80 -0.68
C PHE A 32 -6.09 3.51 -1.22
N TYR A 33 -6.52 3.50 -2.48
CA TYR A 33 -7.02 2.30 -3.14
C TYR A 33 -5.98 1.19 -3.16
N GLN A 34 -4.73 1.47 -3.56
CA GLN A 34 -3.66 0.46 -3.59
C GLN A 34 -3.37 -0.13 -2.21
N LEU A 35 -3.34 0.71 -1.16
CA LEU A 35 -3.13 0.24 0.21
C LEU A 35 -4.27 -0.66 0.68
N ASN A 36 -5.52 -0.28 0.41
CA ASN A 36 -6.67 -1.11 0.74
C ASN A 36 -6.67 -2.43 -0.06
N GLN A 37 -6.16 -2.45 -1.31
CA GLN A 37 -6.01 -3.69 -2.07
C GLN A 37 -4.96 -4.63 -1.43
N ILE A 38 -3.86 -4.08 -0.90
CA ILE A 38 -2.85 -4.87 -0.18
C ILE A 38 -3.46 -5.48 1.08
N GLU A 39 -4.18 -4.69 1.88
CA GLU A 39 -4.87 -5.17 3.07
C GLU A 39 -5.91 -6.25 2.72
N LEU A 40 -6.75 -6.01 1.70
CA LEU A 40 -7.71 -6.97 1.19
C LEU A 40 -7.04 -8.30 0.80
N LYS A 41 -5.88 -8.23 0.13
CA LYS A 41 -5.10 -9.43 -0.21
C LYS A 41 -4.66 -10.19 1.04
N MET A 42 -4.14 -9.49 2.06
CA MET A 42 -3.74 -10.13 3.32
C MET A 42 -4.92 -10.78 4.04
N LEU A 43 -6.03 -10.07 4.23
CA LEU A 43 -7.18 -10.58 4.99
C LEU A 43 -7.91 -11.74 4.27
N THR A 44 -7.93 -11.72 2.93
CA THR A 44 -8.51 -12.81 2.14
C THR A 44 -7.56 -14.02 2.02
N ASN A 45 -6.25 -13.81 2.18
CA ASN A 45 -5.26 -14.89 2.22
C ASN A 45 -4.89 -15.31 3.64
N GLU A 46 -5.78 -15.06 4.62
CA GLU A 46 -5.63 -15.57 5.98
C GLU A 46 -4.34 -15.08 6.66
N LEU A 47 -3.93 -13.85 6.33
CA LEU A 47 -2.69 -13.18 6.72
C LEU A 47 -1.39 -13.78 6.15
N ILE A 48 -1.48 -14.78 5.27
CA ILE A 48 -0.30 -15.37 4.63
C ILE A 48 0.08 -14.51 3.43
N GLU A 49 1.34 -14.10 3.32
CA GLU A 49 1.83 -13.33 2.18
C GLU A 49 1.97 -14.22 0.93
N SER A 50 1.86 -13.65 -0.27
CA SER A 50 1.91 -14.42 -1.52
C SER A 50 3.29 -15.05 -1.77
N ASP A 51 4.34 -14.49 -1.18
CA ASP A 51 5.72 -14.95 -1.23
C ASP A 51 6.16 -15.61 0.10
N ALA A 52 5.21 -15.97 0.97
CA ALA A 52 5.49 -16.68 2.20
C ALA A 52 6.26 -17.98 1.93
N TYR A 53 7.30 -18.23 2.73
CA TYR A 53 8.07 -19.47 2.65
C TYR A 53 7.28 -20.58 3.34
N VAL A 54 6.87 -21.59 2.58
CA VAL A 54 6.09 -22.72 3.10
C VAL A 54 6.94 -23.97 3.13
N PHE A 55 6.97 -24.63 4.29
CA PHE A 55 7.84 -25.77 4.52
C PHE A 55 7.30 -26.72 5.57
N THR A 56 7.81 -27.94 5.55
CA THR A 56 7.69 -28.92 6.63
C THR A 56 9.07 -29.18 7.23
N LEU A 57 9.08 -29.59 8.49
CA LEU A 57 10.29 -29.97 9.21
C LEU A 57 10.51 -31.49 9.12
N ASP A 58 11.76 -31.90 8.87
CA ASP A 58 12.15 -33.31 8.89
C ASP A 58 12.37 -33.80 10.33
N GLY A 59 11.26 -34.01 11.04
CA GLY A 59 11.23 -34.52 12.42
C GLY A 59 10.23 -33.80 13.32
N GLU A 60 9.99 -34.35 14.50
CA GLU A 60 9.29 -33.66 15.59
C GLU A 60 10.32 -32.85 16.39
N TYR A 61 10.37 -31.55 16.13
CA TYR A 61 11.17 -30.60 16.91
C TYR A 61 10.24 -29.72 17.73
N ASP A 62 10.56 -29.59 19.02
CA ASP A 62 10.02 -28.53 19.85
C ASP A 62 10.81 -27.24 19.56
N LEU A 63 10.21 -26.34 18.76
CA LEU A 63 10.89 -25.15 18.27
C LEU A 63 10.55 -23.93 19.11
N ASP A 64 11.59 -23.28 19.61
CA ASP A 64 11.49 -21.91 20.13
C ASP A 64 11.74 -20.89 19.01
N TRP A 65 10.65 -20.35 18.44
CA TRP A 65 10.69 -19.32 17.40
C TRP A 65 11.32 -18.01 17.88
N ARG A 66 11.50 -17.81 19.19
CA ARG A 66 12.29 -16.68 19.72
C ARG A 66 13.76 -16.82 19.35
N GLU A 67 14.27 -18.05 19.23
CA GLU A 67 15.67 -18.36 18.90
C GLU A 67 15.95 -18.37 17.38
N ALA A 68 14.91 -18.22 16.56
CA ALA A 68 15.06 -18.18 15.10
C ALA A 68 15.90 -16.96 14.68
N GLU A 69 17.00 -17.22 13.95
CA GLU A 69 17.91 -16.19 13.44
C GLU A 69 17.40 -15.60 12.11
N ILE A 70 16.26 -14.91 12.19
CA ILE A 70 15.68 -14.18 11.07
C ILE A 70 15.90 -12.68 11.32
N ALA A 71 16.65 -12.03 10.41
CA ALA A 71 17.07 -10.64 10.59
C ALA A 71 15.86 -9.66 10.62
N GLU A 72 14.86 -9.96 9.82
CA GLU A 72 13.68 -9.12 9.62
C GLU A 72 12.53 -9.46 10.57
N PRO A 73 11.56 -8.55 10.77
CA PRO A 73 10.27 -8.91 11.38
C PRO A 73 9.61 -10.04 10.61
N PHE A 74 9.07 -11.02 11.32
CA PHE A 74 8.47 -12.19 10.71
C PHE A 74 7.29 -12.73 11.49
N THR A 75 6.38 -13.38 10.78
CA THR A 75 5.24 -14.11 11.35
C THR A 75 5.27 -15.54 10.85
N VAL A 76 5.10 -16.50 11.75
CA VAL A 76 4.99 -17.92 11.45
C VAL A 76 3.58 -18.38 11.73
N PHE A 77 3.02 -19.10 10.78
CA PHE A 77 1.77 -19.81 10.92
C PHE A 77 2.04 -21.32 10.89
N LYS A 78 1.44 -22.07 11.83
CA LYS A 78 1.44 -23.54 11.85
C LYS A 78 0.02 -24.06 11.76
N GLY A 79 -0.20 -25.09 10.94
CA GLY A 79 -1.48 -25.79 10.85
C GLY A 79 -2.30 -25.48 9.61
N GLU A 80 -3.38 -26.24 9.44
CA GLU A 80 -4.34 -26.12 8.35
C GLU A 80 -5.77 -26.11 8.90
N GLY A 81 -6.71 -25.56 8.12
CA GLY A 81 -8.11 -25.48 8.51
C GLY A 81 -8.41 -24.25 9.40
N PRO A 82 -9.45 -24.34 10.26
CA PRO A 82 -9.93 -23.19 11.02
C PRO A 82 -9.01 -22.81 12.19
N PHE A 83 -8.13 -23.70 12.65
CA PHE A 83 -7.18 -23.45 13.73
C PHE A 83 -5.79 -23.19 13.17
N LYS A 84 -5.15 -22.09 13.57
CA LYS A 84 -3.76 -21.80 13.20
C LYS A 84 -2.95 -21.37 14.40
N GLY A 85 -1.82 -22.02 14.61
CA GLY A 85 -0.78 -21.51 15.50
C GLY A 85 -0.14 -20.29 14.87
N VAL A 86 0.06 -19.25 15.65
CA VAL A 86 0.70 -18.02 15.22
C VAL A 86 1.84 -17.69 16.17
N PHE A 87 2.95 -17.22 15.62
CA PHE A 87 3.99 -16.54 16.34
C PHE A 87 4.47 -15.35 15.50
N PHE A 88 4.79 -14.24 16.14
CA PHE A 88 5.43 -13.12 15.47
C PHE A 88 6.59 -12.58 16.30
N LYS A 89 7.54 -11.95 15.62
CA LYS A 89 8.68 -11.28 16.25
C LYS A 89 8.81 -9.88 15.67
N LYS A 90 8.91 -8.87 16.53
CA LYS A 90 8.90 -7.44 16.16
C LYS A 90 7.57 -7.02 15.52
N ASP A 91 7.52 -5.79 15.00
CA ASP A 91 6.31 -5.23 14.38
C ASP A 91 5.99 -5.90 13.04
N THR A 92 5.00 -6.81 13.08
CA THR A 92 4.37 -7.42 11.91
C THR A 92 2.94 -6.92 11.75
N TYR A 93 2.26 -7.31 10.66
CA TYR A 93 0.86 -6.95 10.47
C TYR A 93 -0.01 -7.55 11.60
N THR A 94 -0.89 -6.72 12.17
CA THR A 94 -1.89 -7.12 13.15
C THR A 94 -3.27 -7.06 12.48
N PRO A 95 -4.08 -8.13 12.51
CA PRO A 95 -5.41 -8.08 11.93
C PRO A 95 -6.31 -7.08 12.69
N PRO A 96 -7.38 -6.57 12.06
CA PRO A 96 -8.36 -5.73 12.74
C PRO A 96 -9.00 -6.48 13.92
N ILE A 97 -8.94 -5.88 15.11
CA ILE A 97 -9.52 -6.39 16.35
C ILE A 97 -10.83 -5.65 16.64
N ILE A 98 -11.88 -6.40 16.96
CA ILE A 98 -13.20 -5.90 17.32
C ILE A 98 -13.31 -5.75 18.84
N GLU A 99 -12.87 -6.77 19.58
CA GLU A 99 -12.90 -6.80 21.03
C GLU A 99 -11.59 -7.39 21.59
N GLY A 100 -11.17 -6.94 22.78
CA GLY A 100 -9.97 -7.41 23.44
C GLY A 100 -8.68 -6.91 22.77
N ARG A 101 -7.71 -7.81 22.59
CA ARG A 101 -6.40 -7.50 21.98
C ARG A 101 -5.90 -8.65 21.11
N TYR A 102 -4.97 -8.33 20.22
CA TYR A 102 -4.15 -9.35 19.56
C TYR A 102 -3.06 -9.89 20.50
N PHE A 103 -2.35 -10.92 20.05
CA PHE A 103 -1.16 -11.42 20.73
C PHE A 103 -0.09 -10.33 20.90
N THR A 104 0.69 -10.48 21.95
CA THR A 104 1.89 -9.71 22.31
C THR A 104 3.05 -10.70 22.53
N GLU A 105 4.30 -10.21 22.52
CA GLU A 105 5.47 -11.09 22.69
C GLU A 105 5.43 -11.88 24.02
N ASP A 106 4.78 -11.34 25.06
CA ASP A 106 4.63 -11.97 26.38
C ASP A 106 3.62 -13.13 26.41
N ASP A 107 2.83 -13.32 25.34
CA ASP A 107 1.86 -14.41 25.25
C ASP A 107 2.48 -15.74 24.78
N PHE A 108 3.73 -15.72 24.31
CA PHE A 108 4.41 -16.88 23.74
C PHE A 108 5.42 -17.48 24.72
N TYR A 109 5.48 -18.81 24.78
CA TYR A 109 6.44 -19.58 25.57
C TYR A 109 6.39 -19.32 27.08
N THR A 110 5.19 -18.99 27.59
CA THR A 110 4.91 -18.82 29.02
C THR A 110 4.16 -20.01 29.62
N GLY A 111 3.79 -20.99 28.79
CA GLY A 111 2.94 -22.12 29.17
C GLY A 111 1.45 -21.77 29.23
N GLN A 112 1.08 -20.54 28.87
CA GLN A 112 -0.31 -20.12 28.73
C GLN A 112 -0.89 -20.60 27.38
N LYS A 113 -2.18 -20.90 27.37
CA LYS A 113 -2.93 -21.22 26.16
C LYS A 113 -3.87 -20.07 25.87
N VAL A 114 -3.57 -19.29 24.85
CA VAL A 114 -4.35 -18.10 24.49
C VAL A 114 -4.81 -18.16 23.04
N ALA A 115 -5.99 -17.62 22.79
CA ALA A 115 -6.64 -17.66 21.49
C ALA A 115 -7.18 -16.28 21.08
N VAL A 116 -7.14 -16.01 19.79
CA VAL A 116 -7.84 -14.89 19.13
C VAL A 116 -8.80 -15.48 18.11
N VAL A 117 -10.09 -15.20 18.26
CA VAL A 117 -11.15 -15.83 17.47
C VAL A 117 -11.71 -14.87 16.42
N GLY A 118 -12.03 -15.38 15.25
CA GLY A 118 -12.72 -14.61 14.22
C GLY A 118 -14.20 -14.36 14.57
N LYS A 119 -14.74 -13.19 14.21
CA LYS A 119 -16.13 -12.77 14.48
C LYS A 119 -17.24 -13.66 13.91
N SER A 120 -16.89 -14.60 13.03
CA SER A 120 -17.82 -15.48 12.32
C SER A 120 -17.39 -16.94 12.43
N VAL A 121 -16.63 -17.27 13.47
CA VAL A 121 -16.32 -18.63 13.88
C VAL A 121 -17.57 -19.29 14.47
N ASP A 122 -17.82 -20.55 14.12
CA ASP A 122 -18.93 -21.32 14.67
C ASP A 122 -18.76 -21.57 16.17
N GLN A 123 -19.83 -21.41 16.95
CA GLN A 123 -19.82 -21.57 18.42
C GLN A 123 -19.24 -22.93 18.87
N SER A 124 -19.48 -24.00 18.11
CA SER A 124 -18.92 -25.33 18.41
C SER A 124 -17.39 -25.37 18.38
N LEU A 125 -16.75 -24.57 17.52
CA LEU A 125 -15.30 -24.47 17.46
C LEU A 125 -14.75 -23.65 18.64
N ILE A 126 -15.50 -22.66 19.10
CA ILE A 126 -15.19 -21.88 20.30
C ILE A 126 -15.24 -22.78 21.54
N GLU A 127 -16.32 -23.55 21.70
CA GLU A 127 -16.45 -24.53 22.80
C GLU A 127 -15.30 -25.54 22.79
N THR A 128 -14.85 -25.98 21.61
CA THR A 128 -13.72 -26.92 21.48
C THR A 128 -12.42 -26.35 22.06
N ILE A 129 -12.11 -25.07 21.84
CA ILE A 129 -10.87 -24.47 22.37
C ILE A 129 -10.99 -24.15 23.86
N GLU A 130 -12.18 -23.78 24.33
CA GLU A 130 -12.45 -23.59 25.75
C GLU A 130 -12.28 -24.91 26.53
N GLU A 131 -12.78 -26.04 25.98
CA GLU A 131 -12.56 -27.38 26.54
C GLU A 131 -11.08 -27.76 26.59
N GLN A 132 -10.26 -27.24 25.67
CA GLN A 132 -8.81 -27.42 25.66
C GLN A 132 -8.06 -26.44 26.58
N ASN A 133 -8.80 -25.63 27.35
CA ASN A 133 -8.34 -24.60 28.28
C ASN A 133 -7.61 -23.42 27.62
N TYR A 134 -8.05 -23.01 26.42
CA TYR A 134 -7.59 -21.74 25.83
C TYR A 134 -8.37 -20.56 26.40
N GLU A 135 -7.67 -19.52 26.80
CA GLU A 135 -8.24 -18.21 27.14
C GLU A 135 -8.39 -17.37 25.87
N ILE A 136 -9.62 -16.95 25.57
CA ILE A 136 -9.90 -16.06 24.44
C ILE A 136 -9.57 -14.62 24.85
N ILE A 137 -8.50 -14.06 24.29
CA ILE A 137 -7.99 -12.72 24.65
C ILE A 137 -8.44 -11.62 23.68
N GLY A 138 -9.07 -12.01 22.56
CA GLY A 138 -9.63 -11.06 21.61
C GLY A 138 -10.46 -11.69 20.50
N GLU A 139 -11.28 -10.85 19.88
CA GLU A 139 -12.07 -11.15 18.69
C GLU A 139 -11.55 -10.33 17.51
N MET A 140 -11.16 -11.00 16.44
CA MET A 140 -10.70 -10.39 15.19
C MET A 140 -11.78 -10.40 14.12
N GLY A 141 -11.77 -9.41 13.25
CA GLY A 141 -12.63 -9.41 12.08
C GLY A 141 -12.51 -8.15 11.25
N ALA A 142 -12.52 -8.34 9.93
CA ALA A 142 -12.48 -7.23 8.99
C ALA A 142 -13.80 -6.44 8.97
N SER A 143 -13.80 -5.22 8.43
CA SER A 143 -15.03 -4.45 8.19
C SER A 143 -15.92 -5.05 7.09
N TYR A 144 -15.39 -5.99 6.32
CA TYR A 144 -16.05 -6.77 5.27
C TYR A 144 -15.91 -8.27 5.58
N THR A 145 -16.62 -9.14 4.86
CA THR A 145 -16.47 -10.59 5.00
C THR A 145 -15.12 -11.02 4.46
N SER A 146 -14.30 -11.64 5.30
CA SER A 146 -12.95 -12.10 4.96
C SER A 146 -12.67 -13.49 5.56
N ARG A 147 -11.62 -14.16 5.09
CA ARG A 147 -11.32 -15.51 5.60
C ARG A 147 -10.90 -15.50 7.06
N ILE A 148 -10.22 -14.43 7.53
CA ILE A 148 -9.84 -14.30 8.93
C ILE A 148 -11.04 -14.28 9.88
N ASP A 149 -12.23 -13.89 9.39
CA ASP A 149 -13.44 -13.86 10.21
C ASP A 149 -13.88 -15.27 10.66
N HIS A 150 -13.40 -16.31 9.97
CA HIS A 150 -13.74 -17.71 10.23
C HIS A 150 -12.56 -18.51 10.80
N LEU A 151 -11.49 -17.85 11.24
CA LEU A 151 -10.30 -18.50 11.78
C LEU A 151 -10.18 -18.30 13.28
N ILE A 152 -9.52 -19.25 13.92
CA ILE A 152 -9.06 -19.18 15.30
C ILE A 152 -7.54 -19.20 15.26
N PHE A 153 -6.92 -18.16 15.79
CA PHE A 153 -5.49 -18.13 16.02
C PHE A 153 -5.17 -18.55 17.45
N LEU A 154 -4.16 -19.39 17.59
CA LEU A 154 -3.66 -19.93 18.86
C LEU A 154 -2.19 -19.53 18.98
N ASN A 155 -1.67 -19.32 20.19
CA ASN A 155 -0.22 -19.15 20.35
C ASN A 155 0.52 -20.43 19.90
N ILE A 156 1.58 -20.29 19.09
CA ILE A 156 2.17 -21.45 18.40
C ILE A 156 2.69 -22.54 19.35
N ASP A 157 3.12 -22.16 20.55
CA ASP A 157 3.73 -23.02 21.57
C ASP A 157 2.71 -23.84 22.38
N SER A 158 1.41 -23.53 22.27
CA SER A 158 0.34 -24.30 22.90
C SER A 158 -0.24 -25.41 22.01
N LEU A 159 0.16 -25.45 20.73
CA LEU A 159 -0.27 -26.48 19.79
C LEU A 159 0.30 -27.86 20.16
N ASP A 160 -0.55 -28.88 20.15
CA ASP A 160 -0.11 -30.26 20.33
C ASP A 160 0.44 -30.87 19.02
N SER A 161 0.92 -32.12 19.09
CA SER A 161 1.44 -32.86 17.94
C SER A 161 0.35 -33.30 16.94
N SER A 162 -0.94 -33.06 17.22
CA SER A 162 -2.03 -33.38 16.30
C SER A 162 -2.17 -32.36 15.17
N PHE A 163 -1.61 -31.16 15.34
CA PHE A 163 -1.59 -30.13 14.31
C PHE A 163 -0.59 -30.45 13.20
N SER A 164 -0.98 -30.11 11.97
CA SER A 164 -0.12 -30.29 10.79
C SER A 164 1.27 -29.66 10.99
N ASN A 165 2.32 -30.40 10.60
CA ASN A 165 3.71 -29.94 10.57
C ASN A 165 4.00 -28.99 9.39
N LEU A 166 2.96 -28.39 8.80
CA LEU A 166 3.06 -27.37 7.78
C LEU A 166 3.26 -26.00 8.42
N TYR A 167 4.37 -25.35 8.08
CA TYR A 167 4.72 -24.00 8.50
C TYR A 167 4.68 -23.04 7.32
N LYS A 168 4.20 -21.83 7.57
CA LYS A 168 4.20 -20.72 6.61
C LYS A 168 4.86 -19.53 7.28
N LEU A 169 5.95 -19.03 6.69
CA LEU A 169 6.75 -17.93 7.20
C LEU A 169 6.58 -16.70 6.31
N ASN A 170 6.02 -15.64 6.87
CA ASN A 170 6.03 -14.31 6.26
C ASN A 170 7.25 -13.53 6.78
N ALA A 171 8.05 -12.98 5.88
CA ALA A 171 9.15 -12.07 6.15
C ALA A 171 9.31 -11.17 4.91
N ASN A 172 9.80 -9.93 5.02
CA ASN A 172 9.84 -9.03 3.85
C ASN A 172 10.84 -9.49 2.79
N GLU A 173 11.90 -10.18 3.23
CA GLU A 173 12.74 -11.01 2.38
C GLU A 173 12.65 -12.45 2.90
N PRO A 174 11.62 -13.22 2.48
CA PRO A 174 11.63 -14.64 2.71
C PRO A 174 12.81 -15.16 1.91
N ARG A 175 13.89 -15.58 2.59
CA ARG A 175 15.12 -16.06 1.95
C ARG A 175 14.74 -17.16 0.96
N LYS A 176 14.65 -16.81 -0.34
CA LYS A 176 14.24 -17.69 -1.45
C LYS A 176 15.19 -18.87 -1.72
N ASN A 177 16.09 -19.23 -0.80
CA ASN A 177 17.13 -20.23 -1.08
C ASN A 177 17.78 -20.90 0.14
N THR A 178 17.29 -20.73 1.37
CA THR A 178 17.86 -21.46 2.51
C THR A 178 17.02 -22.69 2.82
N LYS A 179 17.51 -23.88 2.44
CA LYS A 179 17.01 -25.21 2.86
C LYS A 179 17.09 -25.46 4.38
N HIS A 180 17.39 -24.42 5.15
CA HIS A 180 17.60 -24.49 6.57
C HIS A 180 17.15 -23.18 7.22
N ILE A 181 16.48 -23.32 8.35
CA ILE A 181 16.27 -22.22 9.30
C ILE A 181 17.22 -22.47 10.46
N LEU A 182 17.92 -21.41 10.87
CA LEU A 182 18.85 -21.44 11.99
C LEU A 182 18.09 -21.15 13.28
N PHE A 183 18.21 -22.06 14.24
CA PHE A 183 17.71 -21.90 15.61
C PHE A 183 18.91 -22.04 16.55
N GLY A 184 19.48 -20.90 16.96
CA GLY A 184 20.77 -20.87 17.63
C GLY A 184 21.85 -21.63 16.84
N ASP A 185 22.49 -22.61 17.47
CA ASP A 185 23.54 -23.44 16.84
C ASP A 185 23.01 -24.56 15.94
N ASN A 186 21.68 -24.82 15.95
CA ASN A 186 21.09 -25.93 15.21
C ASN A 186 20.57 -25.48 13.83
N GLN A 187 20.98 -26.22 12.81
CA GLN A 187 20.43 -26.07 11.45
C GLN A 187 19.31 -27.09 11.25
N ILE A 188 18.08 -26.62 11.06
CA ILE A 188 16.95 -27.52 10.85
C ILE A 188 16.63 -27.57 9.37
N LEU A 189 16.69 -28.77 8.79
CA LEU A 189 16.38 -29.02 7.39
C LEU A 189 14.89 -28.77 7.14
N THR A 190 14.61 -27.92 6.17
CA THR A 190 13.27 -27.59 5.73
C THR A 190 13.01 -28.21 4.36
N ASN A 191 11.90 -28.92 4.25
CA ASN A 191 11.38 -29.35 2.96
C ASN A 191 10.42 -28.28 2.46
N GLU A 192 10.91 -27.48 1.52
CA GLU A 192 10.11 -26.46 0.87
C GLU A 192 8.97 -27.11 0.09
N ILE A 193 7.76 -26.63 0.36
CA ILE A 193 6.58 -26.96 -0.42
C ILE A 193 6.32 -25.78 -1.33
N LEU A 194 6.41 -26.02 -2.63
CA LEU A 194 5.92 -25.07 -3.61
C LEU A 194 4.41 -24.94 -3.40
N LEU A 195 3.99 -23.87 -2.75
CA LEU A 195 2.58 -23.54 -2.73
C LEU A 195 2.15 -23.27 -4.17
N GLY A 196 1.23 -24.09 -4.68
CA GLY A 196 0.34 -23.60 -5.73
C GLY A 196 -0.38 -22.37 -5.17
N GLU A 197 -0.65 -21.38 -6.02
CA GLU A 197 -1.30 -20.11 -5.69
C GLU A 197 -2.55 -20.29 -4.81
N ALA A 198 -2.38 -20.33 -3.49
CA ALA A 198 -3.47 -20.49 -2.55
C ALA A 198 -4.05 -19.10 -2.23
N GLY A 199 -5.38 -19.01 -2.22
CA GLY A 199 -6.13 -17.77 -2.05
C GLY A 199 -6.95 -17.43 -3.30
N THR A 200 -8.25 -17.14 -3.13
CA THR A 200 -9.18 -16.88 -4.24
C THR A 200 -8.71 -15.70 -5.13
N LEU A 201 -7.95 -14.76 -4.56
CA LEU A 201 -7.40 -13.61 -5.28
C LEU A 201 -6.12 -13.94 -6.06
N ASN A 202 -5.30 -14.89 -5.60
CA ASN A 202 -4.13 -15.36 -6.35
C ASN A 202 -4.55 -16.17 -7.57
N PHE A 203 -5.62 -16.99 -7.44
CA PHE A 203 -6.22 -17.75 -8.56
C PHE A 203 -6.75 -16.86 -9.71
N ILE A 204 -7.10 -15.60 -9.41
CA ILE A 204 -7.55 -14.64 -10.44
C ILE A 204 -6.35 -13.89 -11.05
N GLY A 205 -5.12 -14.05 -10.57
CA GLY A 205 -3.98 -13.26 -11.03
C GLY A 205 -4.13 -11.78 -10.67
N MET A 206 -4.68 -11.46 -9.49
CA MET A 206 -4.95 -10.06 -9.11
C MET A 206 -3.69 -9.18 -9.07
N ASP A 207 -2.50 -9.75 -8.90
CA ASP A 207 -1.26 -8.98 -8.99
C ASP A 207 -1.08 -8.39 -10.40
N ASP A 208 -1.39 -9.16 -11.44
CA ASP A 208 -1.42 -8.69 -12.82
C ASP A 208 -2.53 -7.65 -13.03
N TYR A 209 -3.71 -7.84 -12.42
CA TYR A 209 -4.79 -6.86 -12.50
C TYR A 209 -4.44 -5.54 -11.82
N ASN A 210 -3.87 -5.56 -10.62
CA ASN A 210 -3.42 -4.37 -9.90
C ASN A 210 -2.32 -3.65 -10.68
N TYR A 211 -1.42 -4.40 -11.31
CA TYR A 211 -0.44 -3.85 -12.23
C TYR A 211 -1.11 -3.16 -13.44
N ILE A 212 -2.04 -3.84 -14.12
CA ILE A 212 -2.79 -3.28 -15.26
C ILE A 212 -3.56 -2.01 -14.84
N ILE A 213 -4.28 -2.04 -13.71
CA ILE A 213 -5.01 -0.88 -13.17
C ILE A 213 -4.04 0.28 -12.92
N THR A 214 -2.85 0.00 -12.38
CA THR A 214 -1.82 1.00 -12.14
C THR A 214 -1.32 1.62 -13.45
N VAL A 215 -1.03 0.80 -14.46
CA VAL A 215 -0.60 1.27 -15.79
C VAL A 215 -1.68 2.13 -16.44
N VAL A 216 -2.94 1.67 -16.42
CA VAL A 216 -4.10 2.41 -16.96
C VAL A 216 -4.30 3.74 -16.24
N PHE A 217 -4.20 3.76 -14.90
CA PHE A 217 -4.29 4.98 -14.11
C PHE A 217 -3.23 5.99 -14.54
N TYR A 218 -1.96 5.59 -14.63
CA TYR A 218 -0.89 6.49 -15.05
C TYR A 218 -1.02 6.96 -16.50
N MET A 219 -1.51 6.12 -17.42
CA MET A 219 -1.80 6.55 -18.80
C MET A 219 -2.87 7.65 -18.84
N LEU A 220 -3.99 7.46 -18.13
CA LEU A 220 -5.04 8.48 -18.02
C LEU A 220 -4.53 9.74 -17.33
N PHE A 221 -3.75 9.58 -16.27
CA PHE A 221 -3.15 10.68 -15.52
C PHE A 221 -2.24 11.56 -16.39
N VAL A 222 -1.35 10.95 -17.18
CA VAL A 222 -0.51 11.65 -18.16
C VAL A 222 -1.37 12.36 -19.20
N PHE A 223 -2.38 11.67 -19.75
CA PHE A 223 -3.27 12.23 -20.75
C PHE A 223 -4.02 13.47 -20.24
N PHE A 224 -4.63 13.40 -19.04
CA PHE A 224 -5.29 14.55 -18.43
C PHE A 224 -4.32 15.69 -18.12
N ASN A 225 -3.10 15.38 -17.67
CA ASN A 225 -2.08 16.40 -17.43
C ASN A 225 -1.74 17.18 -18.72
N ILE A 226 -1.52 16.47 -19.83
CA ILE A 226 -1.30 17.08 -21.15
C ILE A 226 -2.48 17.97 -21.54
N LEU A 227 -3.72 17.48 -21.41
CA LEU A 227 -4.91 18.24 -21.76
C LEU A 227 -5.03 19.54 -20.94
N ILE A 228 -4.77 19.50 -19.63
CA ILE A 228 -4.82 20.69 -18.77
C ILE A 228 -3.80 21.74 -19.23
N ILE A 229 -2.57 21.32 -19.52
CA ILE A 229 -1.50 22.22 -19.97
C ILE A 229 -1.88 22.84 -21.33
N VAL A 230 -2.26 22.01 -22.31
CA VAL A 230 -2.65 22.48 -23.65
C VAL A 230 -3.87 23.42 -23.57
N ALA A 231 -4.87 23.09 -22.77
CA ALA A 231 -6.05 23.92 -22.55
C ALA A 231 -5.71 25.27 -21.88
N HIS A 232 -4.73 25.29 -20.97
CA HIS A 232 -4.27 26.54 -20.36
C HIS A 232 -3.50 27.40 -21.36
N PHE A 233 -2.49 26.85 -22.04
CA PHE A 233 -1.65 27.60 -22.97
C PHE A 233 -2.39 28.06 -24.23
N SER A 234 -3.35 27.27 -24.73
CA SER A 234 -4.19 27.69 -25.86
C SER A 234 -4.97 28.98 -25.58
N LYS A 235 -5.41 29.21 -24.33
CA LYS A 235 -6.04 30.47 -23.90
C LYS A 235 -5.05 31.64 -23.85
N GLN A 236 -3.76 31.38 -23.64
CA GLN A 236 -2.73 32.41 -23.55
C GLN A 236 -2.12 32.82 -24.90
N VAL A 237 -2.35 32.07 -25.98
CA VAL A 237 -1.77 32.36 -27.31
C VAL A 237 -2.03 33.80 -27.77
N ARG A 238 -3.25 34.31 -27.57
CA ARG A 238 -3.59 35.70 -27.92
C ARG A 238 -2.79 36.72 -27.10
N ASN A 239 -2.55 36.44 -25.82
CA ASN A 239 -1.74 37.30 -24.97
C ASN A 239 -0.29 37.32 -25.42
N PHE A 240 0.25 36.17 -25.86
CA PHE A 240 1.60 36.10 -26.42
C PHE A 240 1.74 36.89 -27.72
N ASP A 241 0.76 36.81 -28.63
CA ASP A 241 0.75 37.60 -29.88
C ASP A 241 0.72 39.12 -29.61
N ILE A 242 -0.11 39.57 -28.66
CA ILE A 242 -0.16 40.99 -28.27
C ILE A 242 1.18 41.45 -27.68
N LEU A 243 1.77 40.67 -26.77
CA LEU A 243 3.06 41.02 -26.14
C LEU A 243 4.20 41.05 -27.17
N TRP A 244 4.19 40.13 -28.13
CA TRP A 244 5.15 40.10 -29.23
C TRP A 244 5.05 41.34 -30.12
N LYS A 245 3.84 41.77 -30.48
CA LYS A 245 3.59 43.00 -31.25
C LYS A 245 4.06 44.28 -30.54
N VAL A 246 4.13 44.27 -29.21
CA VAL A 246 4.67 45.36 -28.38
C VAL A 246 6.20 45.29 -28.25
N GLY A 247 6.84 44.27 -28.84
CA GLY A 247 8.30 44.09 -28.86
C GLY A 247 8.84 43.19 -27.74
N ILE A 248 7.98 42.55 -26.95
CA ILE A 248 8.42 41.61 -25.91
C ILE A 248 8.67 40.23 -26.55
N PRO A 249 9.85 39.61 -26.36
CA PRO A 249 10.15 38.33 -26.98
C PRO A 249 9.25 37.22 -26.44
N VAL A 250 8.70 36.38 -27.33
CA VAL A 250 7.78 35.26 -26.99
C VAL A 250 8.38 34.35 -25.91
N LYS A 251 9.70 34.12 -25.95
CA LYS A 251 10.43 33.32 -24.96
C LYS A 251 10.24 33.84 -23.53
N ALA A 252 10.33 35.15 -23.32
CA ALA A 252 10.21 35.75 -21.99
C ALA A 252 8.77 35.63 -21.46
N SER A 253 7.78 35.93 -22.31
CA SER A 253 6.36 35.81 -21.95
C SER A 253 5.97 34.37 -21.64
N PHE A 254 6.42 33.41 -22.46
CA PHE A 254 6.14 31.99 -22.27
C PHE A 254 6.76 31.47 -20.97
N TYR A 255 8.04 31.77 -20.71
CA TYR A 255 8.71 31.33 -19.49
C TYR A 255 8.06 31.90 -18.22
N ASN A 256 7.60 33.14 -18.27
CA ASN A 256 6.89 33.75 -17.14
C ASN A 256 5.57 33.03 -16.83
N GLU A 257 4.78 32.67 -17.85
CA GLU A 257 3.56 31.89 -17.65
C GLU A 257 3.86 30.46 -17.17
N MET A 258 4.85 29.80 -17.75
CA MET A 258 5.29 28.48 -17.30
C MET A 258 5.71 28.48 -15.83
N ARG A 259 6.46 29.51 -15.40
CA ARG A 259 6.86 29.67 -13.98
C ARG A 259 5.64 29.81 -13.07
N LYS A 260 4.62 30.57 -13.47
CA LYS A 260 3.38 30.70 -12.68
C LYS A 260 2.63 29.38 -12.58
N CYS A 261 2.47 28.66 -13.70
CA CYS A 261 1.84 27.34 -13.73
C CYS A 261 2.60 26.34 -12.85
N PHE A 262 3.93 26.33 -12.93
CA PHE A 262 4.77 25.46 -12.13
C PHE A 262 4.62 25.76 -10.63
N LEU A 263 4.76 27.02 -10.22
CA LEU A 263 4.60 27.40 -8.82
C LEU A 263 3.20 27.11 -8.28
N ALA A 264 2.16 27.42 -9.07
CA ALA A 264 0.78 27.14 -8.68
C ALA A 264 0.51 25.64 -8.59
N GLY A 265 0.96 24.86 -9.58
CA GLY A 265 0.80 23.41 -9.61
C GLY A 265 1.52 22.73 -8.46
N THR A 266 2.79 23.08 -8.20
CA THR A 266 3.56 22.55 -7.07
C THR A 266 2.93 22.94 -5.74
N ALA A 267 2.51 24.20 -5.55
CA ALA A 267 1.87 24.63 -4.30
C ALA A 267 0.57 23.85 -4.03
N VAL A 268 -0.27 23.66 -5.05
CA VAL A 268 -1.50 22.88 -4.96
C VAL A 268 -1.21 21.41 -4.64
N TYR A 269 -0.27 20.79 -5.36
CA TYR A 269 0.06 19.38 -5.17
C TYR A 269 0.62 19.12 -3.77
N MET A 270 1.54 19.98 -3.30
CA MET A 270 2.11 19.88 -1.96
C MET A 270 1.05 20.09 -0.87
N PHE A 271 0.11 21.02 -1.06
CA PHE A 271 -0.98 21.24 -0.12
C PHE A 271 -1.89 20.02 0.00
N VAL A 272 -2.33 19.46 -1.13
CA VAL A 272 -3.18 18.25 -1.15
C VAL A 272 -2.42 17.04 -0.60
N GLY A 273 -1.16 16.86 -1.00
CA GLY A 273 -0.31 15.78 -0.50
C GLY A 273 -0.07 15.85 1.01
N MET A 274 0.13 17.06 1.56
CA MET A 274 0.30 17.25 3.01
C MET A 274 -0.97 16.88 3.78
N ILE A 275 -2.15 17.29 3.30
CA ILE A 275 -3.43 16.89 3.89
C ILE A 275 -3.58 15.36 3.83
N SER A 276 -3.28 14.75 2.69
CA SER A 276 -3.34 13.30 2.50
C SER A 276 -2.41 12.56 3.45
N MET A 277 -1.19 13.04 3.66
CA MET A 277 -0.23 12.45 4.60
C MET A 277 -0.70 12.54 6.05
N VAL A 278 -1.31 13.66 6.45
CA VAL A 278 -1.88 13.78 7.81
C VAL A 278 -3.01 12.77 8.01
N LEU A 279 -3.89 12.61 7.01
CA LEU A 279 -4.94 11.59 7.07
C LEU A 279 -4.37 10.17 7.11
N ALA A 280 -3.36 9.89 6.28
CA ALA A 280 -2.65 8.62 6.24
C ALA A 280 -2.04 8.25 7.60
N SER A 281 -1.41 9.20 8.28
CA SER A 281 -0.83 8.97 9.62
C SER A 281 -1.87 8.77 10.73
N ILE A 282 -3.11 9.23 10.54
CA ILE A 282 -4.20 8.99 11.49
C ILE A 282 -4.82 7.61 11.25
N VAL A 283 -5.01 7.25 9.99
CA VAL A 283 -5.68 5.99 9.60
C VAL A 283 -4.73 4.80 9.77
N TRP A 284 -3.49 4.93 9.31
CA TRP A 284 -2.52 3.84 9.31
C TRP A 284 -1.50 4.02 10.42
N LYS A 285 -1.36 2.98 11.25
CA LYS A 285 -0.35 2.91 12.32
C LYS A 285 0.95 2.24 11.85
N ASN A 286 0.94 1.61 10.67
CA ASN A 286 2.07 0.88 10.12
C ASN A 286 2.97 1.81 9.28
N ASN A 287 4.25 1.87 9.64
CA ASN A 287 5.23 2.70 8.93
C ASN A 287 5.39 2.29 7.45
N LYS A 288 5.22 1.01 7.12
CA LYS A 288 5.36 0.53 5.73
C LYS A 288 4.27 1.11 4.83
N GLU A 289 3.03 1.14 5.31
CA GLU A 289 1.89 1.70 4.58
C GLU A 289 2.05 3.20 4.35
N ILE A 290 2.49 3.94 5.37
CA ILE A 290 2.80 5.38 5.28
C ILE A 290 3.91 5.63 4.25
N MET A 291 4.97 4.82 4.25
CA MET A 291 6.07 4.94 3.29
C MET A 291 5.62 4.64 1.86
N LEU A 292 4.75 3.65 1.67
CA LEU A 292 4.17 3.35 0.36
C LEU A 292 3.29 4.51 -0.14
N HIS A 293 2.47 5.09 0.74
CA HIS A 293 1.68 6.28 0.40
C HIS A 293 2.56 7.47 -0.02
N LEU A 294 3.63 7.72 0.74
CA LEU A 294 4.61 8.75 0.42
C LEU A 294 5.28 8.51 -0.94
N SER A 295 5.69 7.27 -1.21
CA SER A 295 6.29 6.87 -2.49
C SER A 295 5.35 7.15 -3.67
N ASN A 296 4.06 6.86 -3.52
CA ASN A 296 3.05 7.15 -4.54
C ASN A 296 2.85 8.65 -4.78
N ILE A 297 2.80 9.45 -3.71
CA ILE A 297 2.72 10.92 -3.82
C ILE A 297 3.97 11.47 -4.54
N VAL A 298 5.16 10.99 -4.20
CA VAL A 298 6.41 11.42 -4.86
C VAL A 298 6.43 11.01 -6.33
N THR A 299 6.00 9.79 -6.64
CA THR A 299 5.93 9.29 -8.02
C THR A 299 4.96 10.12 -8.85
N GLY A 300 3.77 10.41 -8.33
CA GLY A 300 2.81 11.29 -9.00
C GLY A 300 3.36 12.69 -9.27
N TYR A 301 4.14 13.25 -8.33
CA TYR A 301 4.78 14.56 -8.51
C TYR A 301 5.82 14.54 -9.63
N ILE A 302 6.69 13.51 -9.66
CA ILE A 302 7.72 13.34 -10.70
C ILE A 302 7.07 13.22 -12.08
N VAL A 303 5.98 12.44 -12.20
CA VAL A 303 5.24 12.29 -13.46
C VAL A 303 4.65 13.63 -13.90
N ILE A 304 3.95 14.36 -13.02
CA ILE A 304 3.43 15.70 -13.33
C ILE A 304 4.54 16.61 -13.82
N PHE A 305 5.66 16.66 -13.09
CA PHE A 305 6.75 17.57 -13.41
C PHE A 305 7.36 17.29 -14.79
N THR A 306 7.60 16.01 -15.07
CA THR A 306 8.16 15.56 -16.35
C THR A 306 7.23 15.92 -17.50
N ILE A 307 5.93 15.67 -17.37
CA ILE A 307 4.94 15.98 -18.40
C ILE A 307 4.78 17.50 -18.59
N VAL A 308 4.82 18.29 -17.52
CA VAL A 308 4.80 19.76 -17.61
C VAL A 308 5.98 20.28 -18.43
N ILE A 309 7.18 19.78 -18.19
CA ILE A 309 8.39 20.20 -18.94
C ILE A 309 8.27 19.81 -20.42
N VAL A 310 7.95 18.55 -20.71
CA VAL A 310 7.88 18.04 -22.09
C VAL A 310 6.80 18.75 -22.88
N THR A 311 5.59 18.82 -22.34
CA THR A 311 4.43 19.44 -23.01
C THR A 311 4.65 20.94 -23.22
N SER A 312 5.18 21.65 -22.21
CA SER A 312 5.48 23.08 -22.34
C SER A 312 6.56 23.34 -23.38
N SER A 313 7.57 22.47 -23.49
CA SER A 313 8.62 22.59 -24.51
C SER A 313 8.04 22.46 -25.93
N VAL A 314 7.18 21.47 -26.16
CA VAL A 314 6.48 21.29 -27.44
C VAL A 314 5.59 22.50 -27.77
N LEU A 315 4.81 22.97 -26.79
CA LEU A 315 3.94 24.13 -26.95
C LEU A 315 4.69 25.43 -27.23
N TYR A 316 5.89 25.59 -26.66
CA TYR A 316 6.75 26.73 -26.94
C TYR A 316 7.15 26.77 -28.41
N PHE A 317 7.65 25.66 -28.98
CA PHE A 317 8.04 25.60 -30.39
C PHE A 317 6.84 25.83 -31.32
N TYR A 318 5.69 25.24 -31.00
CA TYR A 318 4.46 25.47 -31.75
C TYR A 318 4.01 26.93 -31.72
N THR A 319 4.04 27.57 -30.55
CA THR A 319 3.62 28.97 -30.39
C THR A 319 4.58 29.92 -31.10
N LYS A 320 5.89 29.69 -30.98
CA LYS A 320 6.92 30.49 -31.64
C LYS A 320 6.73 30.46 -33.16
N THR A 321 6.63 29.26 -33.74
CA THR A 321 6.46 29.10 -35.20
C THR A 321 5.15 29.70 -35.72
N LYS A 322 4.08 29.73 -34.91
CA LYS A 322 2.81 30.36 -35.29
C LYS A 322 2.84 31.88 -35.25
N ILE A 323 3.55 32.48 -34.30
CA ILE A 323 3.61 33.95 -34.13
C ILE A 323 4.63 34.59 -35.08
N GLU A 324 5.74 33.89 -35.38
CA GLU A 324 6.80 34.40 -36.27
C GLU A 324 6.51 34.23 -37.77
N ARG A 325 5.38 33.60 -38.14
CA ARG A 325 4.89 33.47 -39.53
C ARG A 325 3.96 34.61 -39.89
#